data_AF-A0A415WBD9-F1
#
_entry.id   AF-A0A415WBD9-F1
#
_cell.length_a   1.000
_cell.length_b   1.000
_cell.length_c   1.000
_cell.angle_alpha   90.00
_cell.angle_beta   90.00
_cell.angle_gamma   90.00
#
_symmetry.space_group_name_H-M   'P 1'
#
loop_
_entity.id
_entity.type
_entity.pdbx_description
1 polymer ?
#
loop_
_entity_poly.entity_id
_entity_poly.type
_entity_poly.pdbx_seq_one_letter_code
_entity_poly.pdbx_strand_id
1 'polypeptide(L)'
;MKKKEEVTITFYAAECGEFHDLGEYTKCRTLEEAYKKYQKYCRTSANMCPAIEFSIHDPESIYSDMEYPLPLSSKDRGDLELVPYYNEHPLVNEAIRQVEQLQKQQEKKKHRDVAR
;
A
#
# COMPACT_ATOMS: atom_id res chain seq x y z
N MET A 1 20.64 14.33 25.00
CA MET A 1 19.68 14.44 23.87
C MET A 1 19.38 13.02 23.41
N LYS A 2 18.13 12.55 23.52
CA LYS A 2 17.75 11.23 22.96
C LYS A 2 17.90 11.32 21.43
N LYS A 3 18.49 10.28 20.83
CA LYS A 3 18.56 10.15 19.36
C LYS A 3 17.11 10.06 18.87
N LYS A 4 16.67 10.99 18.02
CA LYS A 4 15.34 10.90 17.41
C LYS A 4 15.40 9.69 16.48
N GLU A 5 14.68 8.62 16.83
CA GLU A 5 14.58 7.45 15.96
C GLU A 5 13.94 7.87 14.64
N GLU A 6 14.41 7.28 13.54
CA GLU A 6 13.92 7.61 12.21
C GLU A 6 12.56 6.95 11.99
N VAL A 7 11.55 7.75 11.65
CA VAL A 7 10.22 7.24 11.30
C VAL A 7 10.31 6.50 9.97
N THR A 8 9.83 5.26 9.94
CA THR A 8 9.88 4.41 8.73
C THR A 8 8.51 3.87 8.34
N ILE A 9 8.39 3.31 7.14
CA ILE A 9 7.17 2.70 6.61
C ILE A 9 7.48 1.29 6.10
N THR A 10 6.63 0.33 6.47
CA THR A 10 6.63 -1.03 5.90
C THR A 10 5.38 -1.19 5.04
N PHE A 11 5.50 -1.98 3.96
CA PHE A 11 4.35 -2.36 3.11
C PHE A 11 4.05 -3.85 3.22
N TYR A 12 2.78 -4.19 3.06
CA TYR A 12 2.30 -5.57 3.00
C TYR A 12 1.43 -5.76 1.74
N ALA A 13 1.52 -6.93 1.15
CA ALA A 13 0.58 -7.37 0.13
C ALA A 13 -0.33 -8.42 0.74
N ALA A 14 -1.63 -8.16 0.70
CA ALA A 14 -2.66 -9.04 1.21
C ALA A 14 -3.46 -9.64 0.05
N GLU A 15 -3.54 -10.96 -0.01
CA GLU A 15 -4.42 -11.65 -0.96
C GLU A 15 -5.90 -11.43 -0.58
N CYS A 16 -6.19 -11.38 0.72
CA CYS A 16 -7.44 -10.88 1.26
C CYS A 16 -7.19 -9.67 2.16
N GLY A 17 -7.68 -8.50 1.75
CA GLY A 17 -7.48 -7.24 2.49
C GLY A 17 -8.34 -7.09 3.75
N GLU A 18 -9.29 -7.99 3.98
CA GLU A 18 -10.17 -7.95 5.18
C GLU A 18 -9.70 -8.94 6.26
N PHE A 19 -9.20 -10.12 5.85
CA PHE A 19 -8.80 -11.19 6.76
C PHE A 19 -7.43 -11.74 6.36
N HIS A 20 -6.38 -11.40 7.11
CA HIS A 20 -5.00 -11.82 6.81
C HIS A 20 -4.77 -13.34 6.89
N ASP A 21 -5.58 -14.06 7.67
CA ASP A 21 -5.57 -15.53 7.74
C ASP A 21 -6.19 -16.19 6.49
N LEU A 22 -6.89 -15.42 5.65
CA LEU A 22 -7.60 -15.90 4.48
C LEU A 22 -6.81 -15.64 3.18
N GLY A 23 -5.61 -16.22 3.10
CA GLY A 23 -4.76 -16.15 1.90
C GLY A 23 -3.31 -15.82 2.25
N GLU A 24 -2.53 -15.44 1.24
CA GLU A 24 -1.16 -14.98 1.45
C GLU A 24 -1.13 -13.53 1.99
N TYR A 25 -0.46 -13.32 3.13
CA TYR A 25 -0.18 -12.00 3.69
C TYR A 25 1.33 -11.82 3.85
N THR A 26 1.93 -10.88 3.10
CA THR A 26 3.40 -10.81 2.99
C THR A 26 3.95 -9.41 3.20
N LYS A 27 4.85 -9.28 4.19
CA LYS A 27 5.73 -8.11 4.35
C LYS A 27 6.64 -7.96 3.14
N CYS A 28 6.64 -6.78 2.53
CA CYS A 28 7.40 -6.45 1.33
C CYS A 28 8.53 -5.47 1.65
N ARG A 29 9.65 -5.59 0.94
CA ARG A 29 10.82 -4.70 1.15
C ARG A 29 10.62 -3.33 0.51
N THR A 30 9.85 -3.27 -0.58
CA THR A 30 9.52 -2.04 -1.30
C THR A 30 8.06 -2.03 -1.72
N LEU A 31 7.54 -0.84 -2.04
CA LEU A 31 6.19 -0.68 -2.56
C LEU A 31 6.00 -1.37 -3.92
N GLU A 32 7.02 -1.39 -4.77
CA GLU A 32 6.97 -2.10 -6.06
C GLU A 32 6.80 -3.61 -5.89
N GLU A 33 7.44 -4.19 -4.87
CA GLU A 33 7.28 -5.60 -4.54
C GLU A 33 5.84 -5.89 -4.09
N ALA A 34 5.30 -5.06 -3.19
CA ALA A 34 3.92 -5.17 -2.73
C ALA A 34 2.93 -5.04 -3.91
N TYR A 35 3.15 -4.03 -4.77
CA TYR A 35 2.32 -3.79 -5.94
C TYR A 35 2.34 -4.95 -6.94
N LYS A 36 3.50 -5.59 -7.15
CA LYS A 36 3.61 -6.76 -8.02
C LYS A 36 2.82 -7.96 -7.48
N LYS A 37 2.84 -8.19 -6.16
CA LYS A 37 2.03 -9.25 -5.52
C LYS A 37 0.54 -8.92 -5.58
N TYR A 38 0.16 -7.70 -5.22
CA TYR A 38 -1.22 -7.20 -5.37
C TYR A 38 -1.75 -7.47 -6.80
N GLN A 39 -0.99 -7.11 -7.83
CA GLN A 39 -1.38 -7.39 -9.22
C GLN A 39 -1.55 -8.88 -9.53
N LYS A 40 -0.76 -9.76 -8.92
CA LYS A 40 -0.93 -11.22 -9.04
C LYS A 40 -2.26 -11.63 -8.42
N TYR A 41 -2.55 -11.20 -7.20
CA TYR A 41 -3.80 -11.50 -6.50
C TYR A 41 -5.03 -10.95 -7.24
N CYS A 42 -4.95 -9.76 -7.82
CA CYS A 42 -6.03 -9.24 -8.69
C CYS A 42 -6.33 -10.14 -9.90
N ARG A 43 -5.37 -10.96 -10.35
CA ARG A 43 -5.58 -11.90 -11.47
C ARG A 43 -6.04 -13.28 -11.00
N THR A 44 -5.56 -13.74 -9.85
CA THR A 44 -5.81 -15.12 -9.38
C THR A 44 -6.96 -15.23 -8.39
N SER A 45 -7.23 -14.15 -7.66
CA SER A 45 -7.99 -14.17 -6.41
C SER A 45 -8.81 -12.88 -6.24
N ALA A 46 -9.29 -12.28 -7.33
CA ALA A 46 -9.95 -10.96 -7.32
C ALA A 46 -11.14 -10.87 -6.34
N ASN A 47 -11.87 -11.98 -6.14
CA ASN A 47 -13.02 -12.05 -5.24
C ASN A 47 -12.64 -11.99 -3.75
N MET A 48 -11.35 -12.10 -3.42
CA MET A 48 -10.83 -12.02 -2.05
C MET A 48 -10.58 -10.57 -1.62
N CYS A 49 -10.88 -9.59 -2.48
CA CYS A 49 -10.56 -8.18 -2.26
C CYS A 49 -9.07 -7.96 -1.91
N PRO A 50 -8.13 -8.23 -2.83
CA PRO A 50 -6.71 -8.01 -2.56
C PRO A 50 -6.42 -6.56 -2.20
N ALA A 51 -5.42 -6.35 -1.36
CA ALA A 51 -5.03 -5.02 -0.90
C ALA A 51 -3.50 -4.85 -0.79
N ILE A 52 -3.07 -3.59 -0.77
CA ILE A 52 -1.75 -3.20 -0.26
C ILE A 52 -2.01 -2.45 1.04
N GLU A 53 -1.27 -2.81 2.07
CA GLU A 53 -1.34 -2.16 3.37
C GLU A 53 0.02 -1.55 3.71
N PHE A 54 0.01 -0.60 4.64
CA PHE A 54 1.22 -0.02 5.19
C PHE A 54 1.16 0.00 6.72
N SER A 55 2.34 0.08 7.34
CA SER A 55 2.49 0.37 8.75
C SER A 55 3.58 1.42 8.95
N ILE A 56 3.30 2.45 9.75
CA ILE A 56 4.27 3.46 10.14
C ILE A 56 4.95 3.00 11.43
N HIS A 57 6.27 3.11 11.49
CA HIS A 57 7.06 2.86 12.69
C HIS A 57 7.52 4.22 13.24
N ASP A 58 6.74 4.77 14.16
CA ASP A 58 7.02 6.04 14.85
C ASP A 58 6.84 5.84 16.35
N PRO A 59 7.92 5.76 17.14
CA PRO A 59 7.84 5.45 18.57
C PRO A 59 7.05 6.49 19.39
N GLU A 60 6.78 7.66 18.84
CA GLU A 60 6.01 8.73 19.50
C GLU A 60 4.52 8.71 19.11
N SER A 61 4.12 7.88 18.14
CA SER A 61 2.75 7.79 17.65
C SER A 61 2.01 6.59 18.24
N ILE A 62 0.76 6.81 18.65
CA ILE A 62 -0.14 5.72 19.03
C ILE A 62 -0.47 4.81 17.85
N TYR A 63 -0.25 5.26 16.61
CA TYR A 63 -0.48 4.52 15.37
C TYR A 63 0.73 3.69 14.91
N SER A 64 1.81 3.69 15.70
CA SER A 64 2.98 2.87 15.37
C SER A 64 2.62 1.39 15.28
N ASP A 65 3.20 0.72 14.29
CA ASP A 65 3.11 -0.73 14.13
C ASP A 65 1.68 -1.26 13.91
N MET A 66 0.74 -0.38 13.56
CA MET A 66 -0.59 -0.76 13.08
C MET A 66 -0.61 -0.82 11.55
N GLU A 67 -1.32 -1.81 11.02
CA GLU A 67 -1.56 -1.93 9.59
C GLU A 67 -2.79 -1.12 9.16
N TYR A 68 -2.67 -0.46 8.01
CA TYR A 68 -3.74 0.33 7.42
C TYR A 68 -3.75 0.19 5.89
N PRO A 69 -4.92 0.13 5.24
CA PRO A 69 -4.98 0.01 3.78
C PRO A 69 -4.38 1.23 3.08
N LEU A 70 -3.54 0.99 2.08
CA LEU A 70 -3.02 2.02 1.18
C LEU A 70 -4.07 2.32 0.10
N PRO A 71 -4.55 3.56 -0.06
CA PRO A 71 -5.48 3.90 -1.13
C PRO A 71 -4.86 3.62 -2.50
N LEU A 72 -5.54 2.81 -3.31
CA LEU A 72 -5.11 2.46 -4.66
C LEU A 72 -5.82 3.27 -5.74
N SER A 73 -6.86 4.00 -5.39
CA SER A 73 -7.56 4.94 -6.23
C SER A 73 -8.06 6.14 -5.43
N SER A 74 -8.49 7.21 -6.11
CA SER A 74 -9.08 8.37 -5.45
C SER A 74 -10.36 8.04 -4.67
N LYS A 75 -11.06 6.94 -5.03
CA LYS A 75 -12.26 6.49 -4.32
C LYS A 75 -11.93 5.84 -2.98
N ASP A 76 -10.72 5.30 -2.84
CA ASP A 76 -10.28 4.58 -1.65
C ASP A 76 -9.66 5.54 -0.60
N ARG A 77 -9.62 6.84 -0.87
CA ARG A 77 -9.09 7.85 0.07
C ARG A 77 -10.01 8.17 1.23
N GLY A 78 -11.31 7.87 1.12
CA GLY A 78 -12.29 8.26 2.13
C GLY A 78 -11.96 7.74 3.53
N ASP A 79 -11.52 6.48 3.64
CA ASP A 79 -11.15 5.91 4.94
C ASP A 79 -9.89 6.57 5.50
N LEU A 80 -8.89 6.82 4.64
CA LEU A 80 -7.65 7.49 5.04
C LEU A 80 -7.91 8.89 5.64
N GLU A 81 -8.84 9.64 5.06
CA GLU A 81 -9.23 10.98 5.53
C GLU A 81 -9.80 10.98 6.96
N LEU A 82 -10.32 9.84 7.45
CA LEU A 82 -10.82 9.68 8.82
C LEU A 82 -9.69 9.57 9.86
N VAL A 83 -8.45 9.35 9.42
CA VAL A 83 -7.28 9.22 10.29
C VAL A 83 -6.26 10.30 9.92
N PRO A 84 -6.34 11.51 10.52
CA PRO A 84 -5.49 12.65 10.17
C PRO A 84 -3.99 12.33 10.21
N TYR A 85 -3.57 11.51 11.19
CA TYR A 85 -2.17 11.08 11.30
C TYR A 85 -1.67 10.43 10.02
N TYR A 86 -2.42 9.50 9.42
CA TYR A 86 -2.04 8.85 8.17
C TYR A 86 -2.27 9.74 6.95
N ASN A 87 -3.39 10.46 6.91
CA ASN A 87 -3.74 11.33 5.78
C ASN A 87 -2.70 12.43 5.53
N GLU A 88 -2.12 12.98 6.60
CA GLU A 88 -1.13 14.04 6.53
C GLU A 88 0.32 13.50 6.55
N HIS A 89 0.50 12.18 6.75
CA HIS A 89 1.82 11.61 6.91
C HIS A 89 2.65 11.71 5.62
N PRO A 90 3.89 12.24 5.66
CA PRO A 90 4.70 12.42 4.45
C PRO A 90 5.04 11.10 3.77
N LEU A 91 5.35 10.04 4.53
CA LEU A 91 5.64 8.71 3.97
C LEU A 91 4.41 8.07 3.30
N VAL A 92 3.22 8.28 3.85
CA VAL A 92 1.97 7.73 3.28
C VAL A 92 1.63 8.45 1.98
N ASN A 93 1.69 9.79 1.98
CA ASN A 93 1.44 10.58 0.78
C ASN A 93 2.46 10.30 -0.34
N GLU A 94 3.72 10.08 0.02
CA GLU A 94 4.74 9.64 -0.94
C GLU A 94 4.44 8.23 -1.49
N ALA A 95 4.00 7.29 -0.65
CA ALA A 95 3.59 5.96 -1.09
C ALA A 95 2.40 6.00 -2.07
N ILE A 96 1.40 6.86 -1.80
CA ILE A 96 0.26 7.06 -2.71
C ILE A 96 0.75 7.63 -4.05
N ARG A 97 1.64 8.63 -4.04
CA ARG A 97 2.22 9.17 -5.26
C ARG A 97 2.97 8.11 -6.06
N GLN A 98 3.72 7.24 -5.39
CA GLN A 98 4.46 6.15 -6.03
C GLN A 98 3.53 5.10 -6.63
N VAL A 99 2.46 4.69 -5.95
CA VAL A 99 1.53 3.70 -6.50
C VAL A 99 0.79 4.22 -7.73
N GLU A 100 0.38 5.50 -7.73
CA GLU A 100 -0.19 6.16 -8.90
C GLU A 100 0.78 6.17 -10.10
N GLN A 101 2.08 6.36 -9.85
CA GLN A 101 3.10 6.29 -10.89
C GLN A 101 3.27 4.88 -11.44
N LEU A 102 3.26 3.86 -10.57
CA LEU A 102 3.33 2.45 -11.00
C LEU A 102 2.13 2.05 -11.86
N GLN A 103 0.93 2.50 -11.50
CA GLN A 103 -0.29 2.28 -12.28
C GLN A 103 -0.17 2.92 -13.67
N LYS A 104 0.22 4.20 -13.76
CA LYS A 104 0.42 4.91 -15.04
C LYS A 104 1.46 4.23 -15.93
N GLN A 105 2.55 3.72 -15.35
CA GLN A 105 3.56 2.98 -16.09
C GLN A 105 3.02 1.65 -16.64
N GLN A 106 2.16 0.96 -15.89
CA GLN A 106 1.53 -0.27 -16.33
C GLN A 106 0.55 -0.03 -17.50
N GLU A 107 -0.27 1.02 -17.42
CA GLU A 107 -1.21 1.38 -18.49
C GLU A 107 -0.50 1.68 -19.81
N LYS A 108 0.61 2.44 -19.76
CA LYS A 108 1.44 2.72 -20.93
C LYS A 108 2.02 1.45 -21.56
N LYS A 109 2.47 0.48 -20.74
CA LYS A 109 2.97 -0.80 -21.23
C LYS A 109 1.88 -1.60 -21.94
N LYS A 110 0.69 -1.74 -21.32
CA LYS A 110 -0.47 -2.42 -21.93
C LYS A 110 -0.85 -1.80 -23.28
N HIS A 111 -0.91 -0.47 -23.37
CA HIS A 111 -1.27 0.21 -24.62
C HIS A 111 -0.23 -0.04 -25.72
N ARG A 112 1.06 -0.07 -25.38
CA ARG A 112 2.13 -0.38 -26.33
C ARG A 112 2.05 -1.83 -26.84
N ASP A 113 1.73 -2.78 -25.97
CA ASP A 113 1.65 -4.19 -26.33
C ASP A 113 0.44 -4.50 -27.24
N VAL A 114 -0.67 -3.75 -27.09
CA VAL A 114 -1.87 -3.88 -27.94
C VAL A 114 -1.70 -3.20 -29.31
N ALA A 115 -0.84 -2.19 -29.41
CA ALA A 115 -0.57 -1.46 -30.65
C ALA A 115 0.46 -2.17 -31.57
N ARG A 116 0.95 -3.36 -31.20
CA ARG A 116 1.94 -4.16 -31.93
C ARG A 116 1.29 -5.42 -32.50
#